data_AF-A0A3D4PQ99-F1
#
_entry.id   AF-A0A3D4PQ99-F1
#
_cell.length_a   1.000
_cell.length_b   1.000
_cell.length_c   1.000
_cell.angle_alpha   90.00
_cell.angle_beta   90.00
_cell.angle_gamma   90.00
#
_symmetry.space_group_name_H-M   'P 1'
#
loop_
_entity.id
_entity.type
_entity.pdbx_description
1 polymer ?
#
loop_
_entity_poly.entity_id
_entity_poly.type
_entity_poly.pdbx_seq_one_letter_code
_entity_poly.pdbx_strand_id
1 'polypeptide(L)'
;MVFSAFERYRDLTGIGPAQVLSEEQGSDYESGQVTLDSGTWRIRTARITPTKPGAFVAVWRRSSSGATEPFGSWLPCNAIPG
;
A
#
# COMPACT_ATOMS: atom_id res chain seq x y z
N MET A 1 -4.96 -12.68 -0.78
CA MET A 1 -4.88 -11.50 -1.67
C MET A 1 -3.58 -11.61 -2.45
N VAL A 2 -3.62 -11.41 -3.77
CA VAL A 2 -2.43 -11.51 -4.64
C VAL A 2 -1.96 -10.08 -4.94
N PHE A 3 -0.65 -9.83 -4.93
CA PHE A 3 -0.03 -8.52 -5.19
C PHE A 3 0.70 -8.54 -6.52
N SER A 4 -0.06 -8.77 -7.60
CA SER A 4 0.49 -9.07 -8.92
C SER A 4 1.38 -7.95 -9.49
N ALA A 5 1.00 -6.69 -9.24
CA ALA A 5 1.81 -5.55 -9.67
C ALA A 5 3.12 -5.44 -8.89
N PHE A 6 3.11 -5.76 -7.58
CA PHE A 6 4.31 -5.74 -6.75
C PHE A 6 5.26 -6.89 -7.11
N GLU A 7 4.73 -8.09 -7.36
CA GLU A 7 5.52 -9.22 -7.85
C GLU A 7 6.24 -8.86 -9.17
N ARG A 8 5.49 -8.31 -10.14
CA ARG A 8 6.08 -7.84 -11.40
C ARG A 8 7.13 -6.74 -11.19
N TYR A 9 6.88 -5.78 -10.29
CA TYR A 9 7.86 -4.74 -9.96
C TYR A 9 9.14 -5.33 -9.38
N ARG A 10 9.04 -6.32 -8.49
CA ARG A 10 10.20 -7.00 -7.91
C ARG A 10 11.02 -7.72 -8.97
N ASP A 11 10.36 -8.45 -9.87
CA ASP A 11 11.04 -9.17 -10.95
C ASP A 11 11.78 -8.22 -11.89
N LEU A 12 11.18 -7.06 -12.23
CA LEU A 12 11.79 -6.06 -13.10
C LEU A 12 12.96 -5.30 -12.45
N THR A 13 12.98 -5.20 -11.12
CA THR A 13 13.99 -4.41 -10.39
C THR A 13 15.05 -5.25 -9.70
N GLY A 14 14.89 -6.58 -9.68
CA GLY A 14 15.81 -7.48 -8.98
C GLY A 14 15.67 -7.44 -7.46
N ILE A 15 14.55 -6.90 -6.92
CA ILE A 15 14.29 -6.92 -5.49
C ILE A 15 14.05 -8.36 -5.05
N GLY A 16 14.82 -8.80 -4.06
CA GLY A 16 14.76 -10.14 -3.49
C GLY A 16 13.39 -10.52 -2.91
N PRO A 17 13.22 -11.77 -2.47
CA PRO A 17 12.00 -12.26 -1.84
C PRO A 17 11.49 -11.31 -0.75
N ALA A 18 10.23 -10.88 -0.88
CA ALA A 18 9.58 -9.99 0.08
C ALA A 18 8.13 -10.41 0.27
N GLN A 19 7.71 -10.52 1.53
CA GLN A 19 6.35 -10.90 1.90
C GLN A 19 5.50 -9.66 2.14
N VAL A 20 4.34 -9.61 1.50
CA VAL A 20 3.37 -8.53 1.69
C VAL A 20 2.32 -8.96 2.71
N LEU A 21 2.15 -8.16 3.77
CA LEU A 21 1.05 -8.29 4.72
C LEU A 21 -0.13 -7.46 4.21
N SER A 22 -1.26 -8.12 3.92
CA SER A 22 -2.46 -7.45 3.43
C SER A 22 -3.06 -6.53 4.48
N GLU A 23 -3.51 -5.36 4.04
CA GLU A 23 -4.27 -4.44 4.88
C GLU A 23 -5.76 -4.53 4.54
N GLU A 24 -6.59 -4.59 5.58
CA GLU A 24 -8.05 -4.64 5.43
C GLU A 24 -8.58 -3.35 4.79
N GLN A 25 -7.92 -2.21 5.04
CA GLN A 25 -8.32 -0.93 4.46
C GLN A 25 -7.73 -0.73 3.05
N GLY A 26 -8.62 -0.49 2.08
CA GLY A 26 -8.25 -0.18 0.69
C GLY A 26 -7.96 -1.39 -0.17
N SER A 27 -8.44 -2.59 0.19
CA SER A 27 -8.18 -3.86 -0.50
C SER A 27 -8.32 -3.83 -2.03
N ASP A 28 -9.20 -2.97 -2.57
CA ASP A 28 -9.38 -2.72 -4.01
C ASP A 28 -8.11 -2.27 -4.77
N TYR A 29 -7.07 -1.83 -4.05
CA TYR A 29 -5.82 -1.30 -4.59
C TYR A 29 -4.62 -2.19 -4.28
N GLU A 30 -4.78 -3.51 -4.15
CA GLU A 30 -3.67 -4.40 -3.74
C GLU A 30 -2.90 -3.83 -2.52
N SER A 31 -3.67 -3.54 -1.46
CA SER A 31 -3.22 -2.85 -0.27
C SER A 31 -2.44 -3.72 0.71
N GLY A 32 -1.19 -3.35 0.98
CA GLY A 32 -0.38 -4.07 1.95
C GLY A 32 0.83 -3.31 2.47
N GLN A 33 1.49 -3.92 3.44
CA GLN A 33 2.79 -3.51 3.94
C GLN A 33 3.84 -4.55 3.59
N VAL A 34 5.04 -4.10 3.25
CA VAL A 34 6.17 -4.96 2.92
C VAL A 34 7.44 -4.40 3.55
N THR A 35 8.28 -5.28 4.07
CA THR A 35 9.63 -4.93 4.50
C THR A 35 10.57 -5.11 3.31
N LEU A 36 11.22 -4.03 2.91
CA LEU A 36 12.27 -4.01 1.89
C LEU A 36 13.52 -3.42 2.53
N ASP A 37 14.63 -4.14 2.43
CA ASP A 37 15.87 -3.84 3.16
C ASP A 37 15.60 -3.71 4.67
N SER A 38 15.86 -2.52 5.24
CA SER A 38 15.58 -2.19 6.65
C SER A 38 14.31 -1.34 6.84
N GLY A 39 13.59 -1.02 5.76
CA GLY A 39 12.42 -0.15 5.78
C GLY A 39 11.10 -0.90 5.69
N THR A 40 10.09 -0.45 6.43
CA THR A 40 8.70 -0.86 6.23
C THR A 40 8.03 0.10 5.26
N TRP A 41 7.45 -0.45 4.20
CA TRP A 41 6.79 0.30 3.13
C TRP A 41 5.31 -0.08 3.06
N ARG A 42 4.46 0.91 2.81
CA ARG A 42 3.06 0.69 2.46
C ARG A 42 2.92 0.78 0.95
N ILE A 43 2.39 -0.27 0.35
CA ILE A 43 2.21 -0.37 -1.09
C ILE A 43 0.72 -0.40 -1.44
N ARG A 44 0.43 0.15 -2.62
CA ARG A 44 -0.89 0.23 -3.25
C ARG A 44 -0.68 0.20 -4.77
N THR A 45 -1.48 -0.58 -5.46
CA THR A 45 -1.54 -0.62 -6.92
C THR A 45 -2.60 0.36 -7.42
N ALA A 46 -2.14 1.38 -8.16
CA ALA A 46 -3.04 2.34 -8.80
C ALA A 46 -3.87 1.68 -9.92
N ARG A 47 -5.07 2.19 -10.14
CA ARG A 47 -6.02 1.66 -11.14
C ARG A 47 -6.21 2.66 -12.27
N ILE A 48 -6.22 2.17 -13.50
CA ILE A 48 -6.59 2.97 -14.66
C ILE A 48 -8.10 3.23 -14.62
N THR A 49 -8.48 4.50 -14.73
CA THR A 49 -9.90 4.89 -14.80
C THR A 49 -10.31 5.14 -16.26
N PRO A 50 -11.47 4.65 -16.72
CA PRO A 50 -11.86 4.78 -18.13
C PRO A 50 -12.00 6.23 -18.61
N THR A 51 -12.41 7.14 -17.72
CA THR A 51 -12.85 8.50 -18.07
C THR A 51 -11.86 9.59 -17.70
N LYS A 52 -10.78 9.26 -16.98
CA LYS A 52 -9.76 10.24 -16.59
C LYS A 52 -8.39 9.73 -16.99
N PRO A 53 -7.53 10.60 -17.58
CA PRO A 53 -6.17 10.20 -17.93
C PRO A 53 -5.37 9.88 -16.66
N GLY A 54 -4.52 8.85 -16.77
CA GLY A 54 -3.64 8.41 -15.69
C GLY A 54 -4.22 7.30 -14.81
N ALA A 55 -3.46 6.96 -13.78
CA ALA A 55 -3.85 5.97 -12.77
C ALA A 55 -4.30 6.68 -11.49
N PHE A 56 -5.32 6.13 -10.83
CA PHE A 56 -5.85 6.62 -9.56
C PHE A 56 -5.54 5.64 -8.43
N VAL A 57 -5.15 6.16 -7.27
CA VAL A 57 -4.93 5.37 -6.05
C VAL A 57 -5.39 6.18 -4.85
N ALA A 58 -5.92 5.50 -3.85
CA ALA A 58 -6.31 6.10 -2.58
C ALA A 58 -5.41 5.58 -1.45
N VAL A 59 -4.86 6.50 -0.65
CA VAL A 59 -4.00 6.19 0.50
C VAL A 59 -4.57 6.89 1.74
N TRP A 60 -5.16 6.11 2.65
CA TRP A 60 -5.83 6.62 3.84
C TRP A 60 -5.87 5.53 4.93
N ARG A 61 -6.16 5.94 6.17
CA ARG A 61 -6.40 5.06 7.33
C ARG A 61 -7.74 5.40 7.99
N ARG A 62 -8.22 4.49 8.83
CA ARG A 62 -9.29 4.82 9.77
C ARG A 62 -8.70 5.48 11.02
N SER A 63 -9.29 6.58 11.46
CA SER A 63 -9.04 7.15 12.77
C SER A 63 -9.58 6.22 13.87
N SER A 64 -9.24 6.50 15.13
CA SER A 64 -9.85 5.81 16.29
C SER A 64 -11.36 6.04 16.38
N SER A 65 -11.87 7.13 15.81
CA SER A 65 -13.31 7.39 15.66
C SER A 65 -13.95 6.74 14.43
N GLY A 66 -13.19 5.98 13.63
CA GLY A 66 -13.66 5.31 12.42
C GLY A 66 -13.79 6.21 11.18
N ALA A 67 -13.38 7.47 11.26
CA ALA A 67 -13.37 8.38 10.11
C ALA A 67 -12.21 8.05 9.15
N THR A 68 -12.36 8.38 7.86
CA THR A 68 -11.26 8.27 6.90
C THR A 68 -10.34 9.48 7.01
N GLU A 69 -9.06 9.26 7.26
CA GLU A 69 -8.06 10.32 7.41
C GLU A 69 -6.77 9.99 6.64
N PRO A 70 -5.99 11.00 6.22
CA PRO A 70 -4.66 10.77 5.67
C PRO A 70 -3.71 10.21 6.74
N PHE A 71 -2.65 9.52 6.31
CA PHE A 71 -1.55 9.21 7.21
C PHE A 71 -0.82 10.51 7.58
N GLY A 72 -0.55 10.71 8.86
CA GLY A 72 0.24 11.86 9.34
C GLY A 72 1.68 11.79 8.83
N SER A 73 2.27 12.95 8.50
CA SER A 73 3.61 13.07 7.91
C SER A 73 4.74 12.48 8.77
N TRP A 74 4.53 12.34 10.07
CA TRP A 74 5.51 11.83 11.04
C TRP A 74 5.26 10.37 11.45
N LEU A 75 4.18 9.75 10.97
CA LEU A 75 3.84 8.39 11.35
C LEU A 75 4.63 7.41 10.48
N PRO A 76 5.55 6.62 11.07
CA PRO A 76 6.26 5.59 10.30
C PRO A 76 5.28 4.52 9.86
N CYS A 77 5.60 3.82 8.77
CA CYS A 77 4.70 2.85 8.15
C CYS A 77 4.25 1.74 9.10
N ASN A 78 5.11 1.37 10.05
CA ASN A 78 4.92 0.34 11.08
C ASN A 78 4.28 0.86 12.38
N ALA A 79 3.88 2.12 12.45
CA ALA A 79 3.19 2.64 13.64
C ALA A 79 1.85 1.92 13.80
N ILE A 80 1.74 1.10 14.85
CA ILE A 80 0.48 0.49 15.25
C ILE A 80 -0.43 1.63 15.77
N PRO A 81 -1.65 1.81 15.24
CA PRO A 81 -2.62 2.70 15.85
C PRO A 81 -2.92 2.20 17.26
N GLY A 82 -2.63 3.02 18.28
CA GLY A 82 -3.09 2.80 19.65
C GLY A 82 -4.58 3.07 19.79
#